data_AF-A0A484GUB9-F1
#
_entry.id   AF-A0A484GUB9-F1
#
_cell.length_a   1.000
_cell.length_b   1.000
_cell.length_c   1.000
_cell.angle_alpha   90.00
_cell.angle_beta   90.00
_cell.angle_gamma   90.00
#
_symmetry.space_group_name_H-M   'P 1'
#
loop_
_entity.id
_entity.type
_entity.pdbx_description
1 polymer ?
#
loop_
_entity_poly.entity_id
_entity_poly.type
_entity_poly.pdbx_seq_one_letter_code
_entity_poly.pdbx_strand_id
1 'polypeptide(L)'
;VPLIWKALSNAWELNRKRGKLSGTDKGKAESQRSSRRARDQSHTMSIARSSVHAKWVVGKVIGTAMQKTAKVRVTRLVLDPYLLKYFNKRKTYFAHDALQQCTVGDIVLLKALPVPKTKHVKHELAEIIFKVGQVIDPVTGKRCAGTTYLESPVSLETTHLSKNLEKLDLSSTQ
;
A
#
# COMPACT_ATOMS: atom_id res chain seq x y z
N VAL A 1 35.33 -1.29 37.10
CA VAL A 1 34.64 -0.95 38.36
C VAL A 1 33.17 -1.33 38.24
N PRO A 2 32.81 -2.60 38.50
CA PRO A 2 31.48 -3.15 38.27
C PRO A 2 30.66 -3.09 39.56
N LEU A 3 30.07 -1.93 39.87
CA LEU A 3 29.32 -1.69 41.11
C LEU A 3 27.85 -1.30 40.87
N ILE A 4 27.32 -1.49 39.65
CA ILE A 4 25.95 -1.08 39.27
C ILE A 4 25.01 -2.28 39.08
N TRP A 5 25.43 -3.51 39.43
CA TRP A 5 24.62 -4.74 39.26
C TRP A 5 24.28 -5.46 40.57
N LYS A 6 24.20 -4.72 41.69
CA LYS A 6 23.81 -5.27 43.00
C LYS A 6 22.54 -4.65 43.61
N ALA A 7 21.92 -3.67 42.95
CA ALA A 7 20.77 -2.94 43.48
C ALA A 7 19.39 -3.40 42.98
N LEU A 8 19.32 -4.32 41.99
CA LEU A 8 18.05 -4.79 41.43
C LEU A 8 17.54 -6.13 41.98
N SER A 9 18.27 -6.75 42.92
CA SER A 9 17.86 -8.05 43.49
C SER A 9 16.96 -7.94 44.73
N ASN A 10 16.83 -6.77 45.37
CA ASN A 10 16.14 -6.63 46.65
C ASN A 10 14.76 -5.96 46.56
N ALA A 11 14.26 -5.66 45.35
CA ALA A 11 12.94 -5.04 45.15
C ALA A 11 11.83 -6.03 44.73
N TRP A 12 12.16 -7.30 44.51
CA TRP A 12 11.21 -8.33 44.06
C TRP A 12 10.65 -9.19 45.21
N GLU A 13 11.23 -9.09 46.41
CA GLU A 13 10.95 -9.98 47.55
C GLU A 13 10.13 -9.31 48.68
N LEU A 14 9.53 -8.15 48.41
CA LEU A 14 8.77 -7.37 49.41
C LEU A 14 7.28 -7.19 49.08
N ASN A 15 6.78 -7.77 47.98
CA ASN A 15 5.37 -7.65 47.58
C ASN A 15 4.60 -8.98 47.57
N ARG A 16 5.00 -9.94 48.42
CA ARG A 16 4.37 -11.27 48.58
C ARG A 16 3.58 -11.43 49.89
N LYS A 17 3.47 -10.39 50.74
CA LYS A 17 2.78 -10.47 52.05
C LYS A 17 1.89 -9.26 52.35
N ARG A 18 0.75 -9.16 51.65
CA ARG A 18 -0.51 -8.54 52.11
C ARG A 18 -1.61 -9.24 51.31
N GLY A 19 -2.68 -9.81 51.83
CA GLY A 19 -3.32 -9.72 53.13
C GLY A 19 -4.78 -10.08 52.85
N LYS A 20 -5.19 -11.24 53.36
CA LYS A 20 -6.50 -11.89 53.26
C LYS A 20 -7.52 -11.15 54.13
N LEU A 21 -8.67 -10.73 53.61
CA LEU A 21 -9.90 -10.31 54.35
C LEU A 21 -11.08 -10.50 53.39
N SER A 22 -11.82 -11.61 53.46
CA SER A 22 -13.08 -11.83 54.21
C SER A 22 -14.24 -10.92 53.78
N GLY A 23 -15.26 -11.53 53.16
CA GLY A 23 -16.48 -10.86 52.75
C GLY A 23 -17.47 -10.59 53.88
N THR A 24 -18.45 -9.75 53.59
CA THR A 24 -19.75 -9.66 54.25
C THR A 24 -20.78 -9.07 53.27
N ASP A 25 -22.01 -9.56 53.41
CA ASP A 25 -23.18 -9.35 52.58
C ASP A 25 -23.63 -7.89 52.40
N LYS A 26 -24.21 -7.60 51.23
CA LYS A 26 -25.28 -6.60 51.09
C LYS A 26 -26.37 -7.13 50.18
N GLY A 27 -27.57 -7.26 50.76
CA GLY A 27 -28.79 -7.63 50.06
C GLY A 27 -29.38 -6.51 49.19
N LYS A 28 -30.18 -6.99 48.23
CA LYS A 28 -31.47 -6.46 47.74
C LYS A 28 -31.58 -4.96 47.41
N ALA A 29 -31.69 -4.67 46.12
CA ALA A 29 -32.62 -3.68 45.57
C ALA A 29 -32.81 -3.90 44.05
N GLU A 30 -33.88 -4.59 43.68
CA GLU A 30 -34.57 -4.37 42.41
C GLU A 30 -35.25 -3.00 42.45
N SER A 31 -35.06 -2.16 41.42
CA SER A 31 -36.14 -1.39 40.78
C SER A 31 -35.57 -0.46 39.69
N GLN A 32 -36.00 -0.73 38.47
CA GLN A 32 -36.37 0.23 37.42
C GLN A 32 -35.50 1.49 37.26
N ARG A 33 -34.62 1.46 36.25
CA ARG A 33 -34.38 2.66 35.42
C ARG A 33 -34.37 2.28 33.95
N SER A 34 -35.51 2.60 33.34
CA SER A 34 -35.78 2.53 31.93
C SER A 34 -34.84 3.40 31.10
N SER A 35 -34.52 2.90 29.91
CA SER A 35 -34.19 3.64 28.69
C SER A 35 -32.86 4.42 28.62
N ARG A 36 -32.26 4.32 27.42
CA ARG A 36 -31.09 5.06 26.90
C ARG A 36 -29.72 4.55 27.34
N ARG A 37 -29.28 3.44 26.73
CA ARG A 37 -27.96 3.40 26.07
C ARG A 37 -28.11 2.75 24.72
N ALA A 38 -28.50 3.58 23.76
CA ALA A 38 -28.30 3.27 22.36
C ALA A 38 -26.84 2.91 22.13
N ARG A 39 -26.64 1.88 21.31
CA ARG A 39 -25.43 1.48 20.60
C ARG A 39 -24.37 2.58 20.57
N ASP A 40 -23.41 2.51 21.47
CA ASP A 40 -22.10 3.11 21.22
C ASP A 40 -21.21 1.99 20.67
N GLN A 41 -21.53 1.55 19.45
CA GLN A 41 -20.58 0.78 18.64
C GLN A 41 -19.53 1.77 18.16
N SER A 42 -18.69 2.21 19.09
CA SER A 42 -17.47 2.92 18.75
C SER A 42 -16.66 2.03 17.83
N HIS A 43 -16.51 2.50 16.58
CA HIS A 43 -15.62 1.94 15.60
C HIS A 43 -14.21 1.89 16.20
N THR A 44 -13.85 0.74 16.77
CA THR A 44 -12.44 0.39 17.01
C THR A 44 -11.85 0.09 15.64
N MET A 45 -11.48 1.15 14.94
CA MET A 45 -10.75 1.06 13.66
C MET A 45 -9.55 0.14 13.88
N SER A 46 -9.57 -0.99 13.18
CA SER A 46 -8.53 -2.01 13.26
C SER A 46 -7.20 -1.41 12.83
N ILE A 47 -6.18 -1.52 13.69
CA ILE A 47 -4.85 -1.00 13.41
C ILE A 47 -4.15 -1.98 12.46
N ALA A 48 -4.55 -2.01 11.20
CA ALA A 48 -3.86 -2.75 10.14
C ALA A 48 -2.60 -1.96 9.73
N ARG A 49 -1.52 -2.10 10.50
CA ARG A 49 -0.22 -1.48 10.21
C ARG A 49 0.81 -2.53 9.84
N SER A 50 1.49 -2.33 8.71
CA SER A 50 2.68 -3.10 8.36
C SER A 50 3.86 -2.63 9.20
N SER A 51 4.68 -3.56 9.72
CA SER A 51 5.96 -3.24 10.40
C SER A 51 7.07 -2.81 9.44
N VAL A 52 6.84 -2.90 8.13
CA VAL A 52 7.82 -2.61 7.09
C VAL A 52 7.91 -1.11 6.84
N HIS A 53 9.13 -0.57 6.81
CA HIS A 53 9.38 0.84 6.51
C HIS A 53 8.94 1.25 5.09
N ALA A 54 9.09 0.34 4.12
CA ALA A 54 8.68 0.54 2.74
C ALA A 54 7.17 0.32 2.58
N LYS A 55 6.34 1.32 2.92
CA LYS A 55 4.87 1.23 2.79
C LYS A 55 4.41 1.22 1.33
N TRP A 56 4.96 2.11 0.53
CA TRP A 56 4.71 2.25 -0.90
C TRP A 56 6.04 2.34 -1.62
N VAL A 57 6.25 1.53 -2.65
CA VAL A 57 7.46 1.58 -3.47
C VAL A 57 7.13 1.30 -4.92
N VAL A 58 7.77 2.04 -5.81
CA VAL A 58 7.73 1.81 -7.25
C VAL A 58 8.97 1.05 -7.68
N GLY A 59 8.82 0.10 -8.58
CA GLY A 59 9.95 -0.66 -9.09
C GLY A 59 9.67 -1.32 -10.43
N LYS A 60 10.73 -1.87 -11.01
CA LYS A 60 10.69 -2.61 -12.28
C LYS A 60 10.64 -4.11 -12.03
N VAL A 61 9.73 -4.82 -12.69
CA VAL A 61 9.66 -6.28 -12.62
C VAL A 61 10.89 -6.89 -13.31
N ILE A 62 11.67 -7.69 -12.58
CA ILE A 62 12.84 -8.42 -13.10
C ILE A 62 12.45 -9.82 -13.53
N GLY A 63 11.52 -10.47 -12.82
CA GLY A 63 11.18 -11.87 -13.06
C GLY A 63 9.85 -12.29 -12.46
N THR A 64 9.20 -13.20 -13.16
CA THR A 64 7.87 -13.76 -12.84
C THR A 64 7.88 -15.28 -12.78
N ALA A 65 9.06 -15.89 -12.62
CA ALA A 65 9.23 -17.34 -12.61
C ALA A 65 8.55 -18.05 -11.42
N MET A 66 8.11 -17.31 -10.39
CA MET A 66 7.48 -17.87 -9.20
C MET A 66 5.96 -17.77 -9.30
N GLN A 67 5.26 -18.80 -8.79
CA GLN A 67 3.80 -18.80 -8.77
C GLN A 67 3.26 -17.66 -7.90
N LYS A 68 2.34 -16.87 -8.46
CA LYS A 68 1.63 -15.76 -7.79
C LYS A 68 2.56 -14.75 -7.09
N THR A 69 3.79 -14.60 -7.59
CA THR A 69 4.82 -13.77 -6.97
C THR A 69 5.71 -13.13 -8.03
N ALA A 70 5.83 -11.81 -8.00
CA ALA A 70 6.72 -11.04 -8.86
C ALA A 70 8.00 -10.62 -8.11
N LYS A 71 9.15 -10.75 -8.77
CA LYS A 71 10.45 -10.23 -8.30
C LYS A 71 10.66 -8.83 -8.87
N VAL A 72 10.69 -7.83 -7.99
CA VAL A 72 10.72 -6.41 -8.37
C VAL A 72 12.02 -5.75 -7.92
N ARG A 73 12.65 -4.97 -8.81
CA ARG A 73 13.79 -4.09 -8.52
C ARG A 73 13.29 -2.71 -8.14
N VAL A 74 13.57 -2.28 -6.93
CA VAL A 74 13.35 -0.91 -6.49
C VAL A 74 14.69 -0.18 -6.46
N THR A 75 14.75 0.99 -7.09
CA THR A 75 15.92 1.87 -7.09
C THR A 75 15.65 3.06 -6.19
N ARG A 76 16.60 3.39 -5.32
CA ARG A 76 16.57 4.59 -4.47
C ARG A 76 17.85 5.38 -4.70
N LEU A 77 17.74 6.69 -4.65
CA LEU A 77 18.92 7.57 -4.66
C LEU A 77 19.55 7.56 -3.27
N VAL A 78 20.84 7.28 -3.22
CA VAL A 78 21.64 7.32 -1.99
C VAL A 78 22.80 8.28 -2.23
N LEU A 79 22.99 9.21 -1.30
CA LEU A 79 24.08 10.16 -1.31
C LEU A 79 25.38 9.43 -0.92
N ASP A 80 26.40 9.55 -1.76
CA ASP A 80 27.76 9.19 -1.36
C ASP A 80 28.36 10.35 -0.52
N PRO A 81 28.81 10.09 0.72
CA PRO A 81 29.27 11.16 1.62
C PRO A 81 30.61 11.78 1.21
N TYR A 82 31.44 11.07 0.43
CA TYR A 82 32.73 11.58 -0.01
C TYR A 82 32.59 12.42 -1.28
N LEU A 83 31.86 11.92 -2.28
CA LEU A 83 31.66 12.62 -3.55
C LEU A 83 30.51 13.64 -3.53
N LEU A 84 29.65 13.59 -2.50
CA LEU A 84 28.42 14.39 -2.41
C LEU A 84 27.53 14.27 -3.66
N LYS A 85 27.54 13.08 -4.29
CA LYS A 85 26.76 12.76 -5.49
C LYS A 85 25.75 11.65 -5.19
N TYR A 86 24.55 11.77 -5.76
CA TYR A 86 23.53 10.73 -5.64
C TYR A 86 23.78 9.60 -6.65
N PHE A 87 23.71 8.37 -6.16
CA PHE A 87 23.80 7.17 -6.97
C PHE A 87 22.58 6.26 -6.78
N ASN A 88 22.24 5.53 -7.84
CA ASN A 88 21.14 4.58 -7.83
C ASN A 88 21.51 3.30 -7.06
N LYS A 89 20.98 3.14 -5.85
CA LYS A 89 21.09 1.90 -5.08
C LYS A 89 19.85 1.03 -5.32
N ARG A 90 20.08 -0.19 -5.83
CA ARG A 90 19.01 -1.16 -6.10
C ARG A 90 18.76 -2.09 -4.91
N LYS A 91 17.49 -2.44 -4.68
CA LYS A 91 17.07 -3.48 -3.74
C LYS A 91 15.96 -4.31 -4.37
N THR A 92 16.00 -5.62 -4.19
CA THR A 92 14.97 -6.53 -4.70
C THR A 92 13.90 -6.78 -3.66
N TYR A 93 12.65 -6.73 -4.08
CA TYR A 93 11.47 -7.02 -3.28
C TYR A 93 10.66 -8.13 -3.95
N PHE A 94 10.00 -8.95 -3.14
CA PHE A 94 9.02 -9.91 -3.62
C PHE A 94 7.62 -9.37 -3.34
N ALA A 95 6.82 -9.34 -4.39
CA ALA A 95 5.45 -8.88 -4.35
C ALA A 95 4.52 -10.05 -4.65
N HIS A 96 3.44 -10.18 -3.87
CA HIS A 96 2.37 -11.10 -4.18
C HIS A 96 1.52 -10.54 -5.33
N ASP A 97 1.34 -11.33 -6.38
CA ASP A 97 0.48 -11.04 -7.52
C ASP A 97 -0.53 -12.18 -7.62
N ALA A 98 -1.80 -11.92 -7.29
CA ALA A 98 -2.83 -12.95 -7.26
C ALA A 98 -3.21 -13.44 -8.66
N LEU A 99 -3.16 -12.55 -9.66
CA LEU A 99 -3.67 -12.76 -11.00
C LEU A 99 -2.54 -13.04 -12.03
N GLN A 100 -1.28 -12.98 -11.60
CA GLN A 100 -0.10 -13.20 -12.45
C GLN A 100 -0.08 -12.29 -13.68
N GLN A 101 -0.51 -11.04 -13.50
CA GLN A 101 -0.63 -10.05 -14.58
C GLN A 101 0.70 -9.38 -14.92
N CYS A 102 1.68 -9.41 -14.02
CA CYS A 102 2.98 -8.80 -14.25
C CYS A 102 3.74 -9.48 -15.39
N THR A 103 4.41 -8.68 -16.21
CA THR A 103 5.35 -9.11 -17.23
C THR A 103 6.74 -8.55 -16.91
N VAL A 104 7.79 -9.23 -17.35
CA VAL A 104 9.16 -8.77 -17.14
C VAL A 104 9.35 -7.43 -17.85
N GLY A 105 9.81 -6.42 -17.11
CA GLY A 105 10.02 -5.08 -17.65
C GLY A 105 8.97 -4.05 -17.22
N ASP A 106 7.82 -4.50 -16.70
CA ASP A 106 6.76 -3.61 -16.21
C ASP A 106 7.23 -2.70 -15.07
N ILE A 107 6.67 -1.50 -15.00
CA ILE A 107 6.82 -0.60 -13.85
C ILE A 107 5.57 -0.74 -12.98
N VAL A 108 5.79 -1.14 -11.73
CA VAL A 108 4.71 -1.54 -10.81
C VAL A 108 4.77 -0.77 -9.51
N LEU A 109 3.58 -0.49 -8.96
CA LEU A 109 3.39 0.04 -7.61
C LEU A 109 3.20 -1.12 -6.64
N LEU A 110 4.03 -1.15 -5.60
CA LEU A 110 3.93 -2.12 -4.53
C LEU A 110 3.43 -1.45 -3.25
N LYS A 111 2.53 -2.15 -2.56
CA LYS A 111 2.01 -1.78 -1.25
C LYS A 111 2.49 -2.77 -0.19
N ALA A 112 2.78 -2.30 1.01
CA ALA A 112 3.14 -3.17 2.12
C ALA A 112 1.93 -3.95 2.64
N LEU A 113 2.14 -5.25 2.85
CA LEU A 113 1.15 -6.09 3.51
C LEU A 113 1.16 -5.81 5.02
N PRO A 114 -0.01 -5.76 5.69
CA PRO A 114 -0.08 -5.64 7.14
C PRO A 114 0.58 -6.83 7.83
N VAL A 115 0.35 -8.05 7.29
CA VAL A 115 0.98 -9.29 7.73
C VAL A 115 1.78 -9.89 6.56
N PRO A 116 3.08 -10.16 6.72
CA PRO A 116 3.88 -10.82 5.69
C PRO A 116 3.34 -12.22 5.37
N LYS A 117 3.18 -12.56 4.08
CA LYS A 117 2.73 -13.91 3.66
C LYS A 117 3.82 -14.96 3.85
N THR A 118 5.06 -14.58 3.59
CA THR A 118 6.25 -15.42 3.80
C THR A 118 7.41 -14.56 4.32
N LYS A 119 8.54 -15.18 4.65
CA LYS A 119 9.75 -14.48 5.10
C LYS A 119 10.17 -13.33 4.16
N HIS A 120 10.02 -13.54 2.85
CA HIS A 120 10.46 -12.60 1.82
C HIS A 120 9.32 -11.80 1.16
N VAL A 121 8.10 -12.33 1.14
CA VAL A 121 6.93 -11.67 0.53
C VAL A 121 6.27 -10.76 1.58
N LYS A 122 6.65 -9.48 1.52
CA LYS A 122 6.16 -8.42 2.41
C LYS A 122 5.28 -7.39 1.71
N HIS A 123 5.15 -7.50 0.40
CA HIS A 123 4.42 -6.56 -0.44
C HIS A 123 3.36 -7.26 -1.28
N GLU A 124 2.33 -6.52 -1.64
CA GLU A 124 1.33 -6.86 -2.65
C GLU A 124 1.51 -5.95 -3.86
N LEU A 125 1.21 -6.49 -5.04
CA LEU A 125 1.04 -5.69 -6.24
C LEU A 125 -0.24 -4.84 -6.07
N ALA A 126 -0.09 -3.52 -6.09
CA ALA A 126 -1.23 -2.61 -6.02
C ALA A 126 -1.72 -2.27 -7.43
N GLU A 127 -0.81 -1.87 -8.31
CA GLU A 127 -1.14 -1.43 -9.66
C GLU A 127 0.06 -1.61 -10.60
N ILE A 128 -0.22 -1.87 -11.89
CA ILE A 128 0.77 -1.81 -12.96
C ILE A 128 0.72 -0.38 -13.54
N ILE A 129 1.72 0.44 -13.22
CA ILE A 129 1.77 1.85 -13.64
C ILE A 129 2.06 1.93 -15.14
N PHE A 130 3.07 1.21 -15.60
CA PHE A 130 3.44 1.17 -17.01
C PHE A 130 3.65 -0.27 -17.46
N LYS A 131 2.80 -0.70 -18.39
CA LYS A 131 2.90 -2.00 -19.04
C LYS A 131 3.97 -1.96 -20.13
N VAL A 132 4.87 -2.93 -20.14
CA VAL A 132 5.90 -3.03 -21.18
C VAL A 132 5.24 -3.17 -22.56
N GLY A 133 5.65 -2.31 -23.49
CA GLY A 133 5.13 -2.29 -24.88
C GLY A 133 3.72 -1.74 -25.06
N GLN A 134 2.96 -1.50 -23.98
CA GLN A 134 1.58 -0.99 -24.02
C GLN A 134 1.40 0.15 -23.02
N VAL A 135 2.25 1.17 -23.14
CA VAL A 135 2.20 2.34 -22.25
C VAL A 135 1.04 3.25 -22.67
N ILE A 136 0.24 3.66 -21.68
CA ILE A 136 -0.79 4.67 -21.82
C ILE A 136 -0.26 5.93 -21.13
N ASP A 137 -0.28 7.05 -21.82
CA ASP A 137 0.09 8.34 -21.23
C ASP A 137 -0.95 8.73 -20.16
N PRO A 138 -0.56 8.95 -18.89
CA PRO A 138 -1.50 9.31 -17.83
C PRO A 138 -2.16 10.68 -18.04
N VAL A 139 -1.60 11.55 -18.88
CA VAL A 139 -2.17 12.88 -19.14
C VAL A 139 -3.28 12.82 -20.20
N THR A 140 -3.02 12.15 -21.33
CA THR A 140 -3.94 12.11 -22.47
C THR A 140 -4.80 10.85 -22.54
N GLY A 141 -4.44 9.78 -21.82
CA GLY A 141 -5.09 8.47 -21.90
C GLY A 141 -4.85 7.74 -23.23
N LYS A 142 -3.96 8.24 -24.09
CA LYS A 142 -3.64 7.65 -25.39
C LYS A 142 -2.43 6.73 -25.29
N ARG A 143 -2.38 5.72 -26.17
CA ARG A 143 -1.25 4.81 -26.25
C ARG A 143 -0.05 5.52 -26.86
N CYS A 144 1.12 5.32 -26.25
CA CYS A 144 2.37 5.91 -26.71
C CYS A 144 3.48 4.86 -26.83
N ALA A 145 4.38 5.10 -27.78
CA ALA A 145 5.61 4.37 -27.97
C ALA A 145 6.78 5.36 -27.81
N GLY A 146 7.45 5.30 -26.65
CA GLY A 146 8.49 6.26 -26.31
C GLY A 146 7.94 7.69 -26.24
N THR A 147 8.42 8.57 -27.12
CA THR A 147 7.99 9.97 -27.22
C THR A 147 6.86 10.19 -28.23
N THR A 148 6.50 9.18 -29.01
CA THR A 148 5.47 9.29 -30.07
C THR A 148 4.15 8.67 -29.65
N TYR A 149 3.03 9.34 -29.95
CA TYR A 149 1.70 8.76 -29.78
C TYR A 149 1.38 7.78 -30.91
N LEU A 150 0.77 6.65 -30.57
CA LEU A 150 0.22 5.71 -31.56
C LEU A 150 -1.12 6.20 -32.10
N GLU A 151 -1.90 6.87 -31.24
CA GLU A 151 -3.13 7.56 -31.61
C GLU A 151 -2.97 9.05 -31.32
N SER A 152 -3.06 9.89 -32.36
CA SER A 152 -3.00 11.34 -32.17
C SER A 152 -4.18 11.80 -31.29
N PRO A 153 -3.93 12.59 -30.23
CA PRO A 153 -4.99 13.09 -29.35
C PRO A 153 -6.00 14.00 -30.09
N VAL A 154 -5.58 14.63 -31.18
CA VAL A 154 -6.43 15.54 -31.99
C VAL A 154 -7.44 14.80 -32.87
N SER A 155 -7.25 13.49 -33.11
CA SER A 155 -8.12 12.71 -34.00
C SER A 155 -9.59 12.66 -33.54
N LEU A 156 -9.84 12.74 -32.22
CA LEU A 156 -11.20 12.76 -31.68
C LEU A 156 -11.93 14.07 -32.03
N GLU A 157 -11.24 15.21 -31.98
CA GLU A 157 -11.82 16.51 -32.36
C GLU A 157 -12.19 16.54 -33.85
N THR A 158 -11.33 16.01 -34.72
CA THR A 158 -11.59 15.97 -36.16
C THR A 158 -12.80 15.13 -36.53
N THR A 159 -13.05 14.01 -35.82
CA THR A 159 -14.24 13.18 -36.10
C THR A 159 -15.55 13.82 -35.64
N HIS A 160 -15.54 14.66 -34.60
CA HIS A 160 -16.72 15.42 -34.19
C HIS A 160 -17.01 16.55 -35.19
N LEU A 161 -15.97 17.23 -35.68
CA LEU A 161 -16.11 18.28 -36.69
C LEU A 161 -16.61 17.71 -38.03
N SER A 162 -16.09 16.56 -38.48
CA SER A 162 -16.54 15.92 -39.73
C SER A 162 -18.00 15.48 -39.66
N LYS A 163 -18.44 14.88 -38.54
CA LYS A 163 -19.84 14.49 -38.33
C LYS A 163 -20.80 15.68 -38.27
N ASN A 164 -20.33 16.84 -37.80
CA ASN A 164 -21.11 18.07 -37.80
C ASN A 164 -21.25 18.67 -39.21
N LEU A 165 -20.19 18.64 -40.02
CA LEU A 165 -20.24 19.04 -41.44
C LEU A 165 -21.21 18.18 -42.25
N GLU A 166 -21.14 16.85 -42.13
CA GLU A 166 -22.06 15.94 -42.82
C GLU A 166 -23.54 16.18 -42.45
N LYS A 167 -23.82 16.56 -41.20
CA LYS A 167 -25.17 16.93 -40.75
C LYS A 167 -25.68 18.22 -41.38
N LEU A 168 -24.81 19.20 -41.61
CA LEU A 168 -25.17 20.46 -42.26
C LEU A 168 -25.45 20.24 -43.74
N ASP A 169 -24.64 19.40 -44.40
CA ASP A 169 -24.82 19.07 -45.82
C ASP A 169 -26.16 18.38 -46.09
N LEU A 170 -26.60 17.46 -45.21
CA LEU A 170 -27.91 16.78 -45.31
C LEU A 170 -29.11 17.71 -45.05
N SER A 171 -28.93 18.81 -44.33
CA SER A 171 -29.99 19.81 -44.06
C SER A 171 -30.18 20.83 -45.17
N SER A 172 -29.20 20.93 -46.08
CA SER A 172 -29.22 21.86 -47.22
C SER A 172 -29.97 21.31 -48.45
N THR A 173 -30.37 20.04 -48.42
CA THR A 173 -30.93 19.30 -49.58
C THR A 173 -32.45 19.06 -49.52
N GLN A 174 -33.19 19.74 -48.65
CA GLN A 174 -34.66 19.70 -48.57
C GLN A 174 -35.31 21.01 -49.01
#